data_AF-A0A2V7JT13-F1
#
_entry.id   AF-A0A2V7JT13-F1
#
_cell.length_a   1.000
_cell.length_b   1.000
_cell.length_c   1.000
_cell.angle_alpha   90.00
_cell.angle_beta   90.00
_cell.angle_gamma   90.00
#
_symmetry.space_group_name_H-M   'P 1'
#
loop_
_entity.id
_entity.type
_entity.pdbx_description
1 polymer ?
#
loop_
_entity_poly.entity_id
_entity_poly.type
_entity_poly.pdbx_seq_one_letter_code
_entity_poly.pdbx_strand_id
1 'polypeptide(L)'
;MRRFVWWALILGALFFAAQGGEYSTRDLFVLSSRTRKLTHEVDSLQRQVDSLGRFLKLVRSDSATQERIAREEFGMVRGDKEILYRFGEDPGSTGGKSR
;
A
#
# COMPACT_ATOMS: atom_id res chain seq x y z
N MET A 1 6.33 50.00 -46.88
CA MET A 1 5.29 49.49 -45.95
C MET A 1 4.96 48.01 -46.10
N ARG A 2 4.80 47.44 -47.31
CA ARG A 2 4.28 46.07 -47.53
C ARG A 2 4.99 44.94 -46.74
N ARG A 3 6.32 45.03 -46.61
CA ARG A 3 7.15 44.07 -45.84
C ARG A 3 6.88 44.09 -44.33
N PHE A 4 6.58 45.24 -43.74
CA PHE A 4 6.22 45.33 -42.33
C PHE A 4 4.85 44.72 -42.04
N VAL A 5 3.91 44.85 -42.98
CA VAL A 5 2.60 44.20 -42.90
C VAL A 5 2.74 42.67 -42.92
N TRP A 6 3.61 42.15 -43.79
CA TRP A 6 3.92 40.72 -43.82
C TRP A 6 4.58 40.23 -42.53
N TRP A 7 5.54 40.99 -41.99
CA TRP A 7 6.15 40.66 -40.70
C TRP A 7 5.15 40.67 -39.55
N ALA A 8 4.25 41.66 -39.51
CA ALA A 8 3.20 41.73 -38.49
C ALA A 8 2.21 40.56 -38.60
N LEU A 9 1.85 40.14 -39.81
CA LEU A 9 1.01 38.95 -40.03
C LEU A 9 1.70 37.66 -39.59
N ILE A 10 2.99 37.49 -39.90
CA ILE A 10 3.76 36.30 -39.51
C ILE A 10 3.90 36.23 -37.98
N LEU A 11 4.22 37.35 -37.33
CA LEU A 11 4.29 37.44 -35.87
C LEU A 11 2.93 37.18 -35.22
N GLY A 12 1.85 37.73 -35.78
CA GLY A 12 0.49 37.46 -35.32
C GLY A 12 0.10 35.99 -35.46
N ALA A 13 0.44 35.35 -36.58
CA ALA A 13 0.18 33.93 -36.79
C ALA A 13 1.01 33.02 -35.87
N LEU A 14 2.28 33.35 -35.61
CA LEU A 14 3.13 32.66 -34.65
C LEU A 14 2.61 32.80 -33.22
N PHE A 15 2.18 34.01 -32.85
CA PHE A 15 1.59 34.27 -31.55
C PHE A 15 0.25 33.54 -31.40
N PHE A 16 -0.59 33.54 -32.43
CA PHE A 16 -1.85 32.79 -32.46
C PHE A 16 -1.65 31.27 -32.53
N ALA A 17 -0.56 30.76 -33.11
CA ALA A 17 -0.24 29.34 -33.07
C ALA A 17 0.33 28.91 -31.71
N ALA A 18 1.08 29.81 -31.05
CA ALA A 18 1.57 29.59 -29.69
C ALA A 18 0.46 29.68 -28.64
N GLN A 19 -0.52 30.59 -28.85
CA GLN A 19 -1.64 30.80 -27.95
C GLN A 19 -2.84 29.92 -28.29
N GLY A 20 -3.27 29.87 -29.56
CA GLY A 20 -4.32 29.00 -30.09
C GLY A 20 -3.91 27.54 -30.32
N GLY A 21 -2.62 27.20 -30.14
CA GLY A 21 -2.15 25.84 -29.85
C GLY A 21 -2.38 25.44 -28.40
N GLU A 22 -3.43 25.99 -27.77
CA GLU A 22 -3.74 26.05 -26.33
C GLU A 22 -3.87 24.68 -25.63
N TYR A 23 -3.73 23.58 -26.38
CA TYR A 23 -3.79 22.21 -25.87
C TYR A 23 -2.52 21.36 -26.12
N SER A 24 -1.48 21.87 -26.80
CA SER A 24 -0.48 20.95 -27.39
C SER A 24 0.74 20.65 -26.52
N THR A 25 1.22 21.55 -25.66
CA THR A 25 2.51 21.34 -24.95
C THR A 25 2.43 21.39 -23.43
N ARG A 26 1.70 22.37 -22.87
CA ARG A 26 1.51 22.46 -21.40
C ARG A 26 0.59 21.38 -20.87
N ASP A 27 -0.44 21.02 -21.64
CA ASP A 27 -1.37 19.96 -21.26
C ASP A 27 -0.71 18.58 -21.28
N LEU A 28 0.18 18.28 -22.23
CA LEU A 28 0.98 17.04 -22.21
C LEU A 28 1.86 16.92 -20.97
N PHE A 29 2.40 18.03 -20.46
CA PHE A 29 3.21 18.02 -19.24
C PHE A 29 2.34 17.83 -17.98
N VAL A 30 1.18 18.49 -17.91
CA VAL A 30 0.22 18.31 -16.82
C VAL A 30 -0.36 16.89 -16.84
N LEU A 31 -0.76 16.39 -18.01
CA LEU A 31 -1.30 15.06 -18.21
C LEU A 31 -0.24 13.99 -17.88
N SER A 32 0.99 14.12 -18.38
CA SER A 32 2.06 13.17 -18.04
C SER A 32 2.41 13.16 -16.55
N SER A 33 2.37 14.32 -15.88
CA SER A 33 2.59 14.40 -14.44
C SER A 33 1.46 13.70 -13.65
N ARG A 34 0.20 13.83 -14.10
CA ARG A 34 -0.95 13.14 -13.52
C ARG A 34 -0.85 11.64 -13.77
N THR A 35 -0.57 11.20 -15.00
CA THR A 35 -0.38 9.80 -15.34
C THR A 35 0.71 9.17 -14.48
N ARG A 36 1.86 9.84 -14.30
CA ARG A 36 2.95 9.35 -13.44
C ARG A 36 2.53 9.17 -11.99
N LYS A 37 1.76 10.11 -11.43
CA LYS A 37 1.26 9.98 -10.05
C LYS A 37 0.30 8.81 -9.90
N LEU A 38 -0.67 8.68 -10.80
CA LEU A 38 -1.62 7.56 -10.78
C LEU A 38 -0.92 6.22 -10.98
N THR A 39 0.06 6.11 -11.88
CA THR A 39 0.83 4.86 -12.06
C THR A 39 1.62 4.51 -10.81
N HIS A 40 2.25 5.49 -10.15
CA HIS A 40 2.97 5.23 -8.89
C HIS A 40 2.05 4.76 -7.77
N GLU A 41 0.84 5.31 -7.69
CA GLU A 41 -0.17 4.90 -6.72
C GLU A 41 -0.63 3.46 -6.99
N VAL A 42 -0.95 3.14 -8.25
CA VAL A 42 -1.29 1.76 -8.68
C VAL A 42 -0.16 0.79 -8.37
N ASP A 43 1.09 1.12 -8.70
CA ASP A 43 2.25 0.27 -8.42
C ASP A 43 2.46 0.04 -6.91
N SER A 44 2.16 1.05 -6.09
CA SER A 44 2.24 0.93 -4.63
C SER A 44 1.14 0.01 -4.09
N LEU A 45 -0.07 0.09 -4.64
CA LEU A 45 -1.20 -0.75 -4.27
C LEU A 45 -0.99 -2.19 -4.73
N GLN A 46 -0.51 -2.40 -5.95
CA GLN A 46 -0.21 -3.72 -6.49
C GLN A 46 0.83 -4.44 -5.62
N ARG A 47 1.89 -3.74 -5.19
CA ARG A 47 2.89 -4.30 -4.26
C ARG A 47 2.29 -4.73 -2.93
N GLN A 48 1.34 -3.96 -2.39
CA GLN A 48 0.64 -4.32 -1.16
C GLN A 48 -0.23 -5.56 -1.35
N VAL A 49 -1.03 -5.60 -2.44
CA VAL A 49 -1.85 -6.76 -2.79
C VAL A 49 -0.99 -8.01 -2.97
N ASP A 50 0.12 -7.92 -3.70
CA ASP A 50 1.03 -9.05 -3.90
C ASP A 50 1.65 -9.52 -2.57
N SER A 51 2.02 -8.59 -1.69
CA SER A 51 2.57 -8.93 -0.38
C SER A 51 1.55 -9.66 0.50
N LEU A 52 0.29 -9.20 0.47
CA LEU A 52 -0.79 -9.81 1.24
C LEU A 52 -1.17 -11.17 0.66
N GLY A 53 -1.17 -11.32 -0.68
CA GLY A 53 -1.39 -12.60 -1.35
C GLY A 53 -0.31 -13.63 -1.00
N ARG A 54 0.96 -13.21 -0.94
CA ARG A 54 2.06 -14.08 -0.46
C ARG A 54 1.85 -14.50 0.99
N PHE A 55 1.48 -13.58 1.87
CA PHE A 55 1.22 -13.88 3.27
C PHE A 55 0.04 -14.85 3.44
N LEU A 56 -1.08 -14.61 2.73
CA LEU A 56 -2.23 -15.50 2.73
C LEU A 56 -1.85 -16.92 2.30
N LYS A 57 -0.99 -17.05 1.27
CA LYS A 57 -0.50 -18.35 0.84
C LYS A 57 0.27 -19.06 1.95
N LEU A 58 1.16 -18.36 2.65
CA LEU A 58 1.89 -18.92 3.80
C LEU A 58 0.93 -19.39 4.90
N VAL A 59 -0.01 -18.54 5.30
CA VAL A 59 -1.02 -18.91 6.32
C VAL A 59 -1.83 -20.14 5.90
N ARG A 60 -2.10 -20.32 4.61
CA ARG A 60 -2.92 -21.45 4.12
C ARG A 60 -2.14 -22.76 3.95
N SER A 61 -0.89 -22.71 3.50
CA SER A 61 -0.16 -23.92 3.09
C SER A 61 1.06 -24.25 3.94
N ASP A 62 1.58 -23.31 4.73
CA ASP A 62 2.77 -23.52 5.54
C ASP A 62 2.38 -23.88 6.98
N SER A 63 2.68 -25.11 7.38
CA SER A 63 2.32 -25.64 8.70
C SER A 63 3.05 -24.92 9.84
N ALA A 64 4.31 -24.52 9.62
CA ALA A 64 5.07 -23.77 10.62
C ALA A 64 4.45 -22.39 10.88
N THR A 65 4.07 -21.67 9.82
CA THR A 65 3.35 -20.39 9.92
C THR A 65 2.01 -20.55 10.63
N GLN A 66 1.24 -21.59 10.30
CA GLN A 66 -0.03 -21.88 10.98
C GLN A 66 0.17 -22.16 12.47
N GLU A 67 1.14 -22.99 12.81
CA GLU A 67 1.42 -23.37 14.19
C GLU A 67 1.90 -22.17 15.02
N ARG A 68 2.75 -21.30 14.42
CA ARG A 68 3.18 -20.05 15.04
C ARG A 68 1.99 -19.13 15.33
N ILE A 69 1.12 -18.89 14.35
CA ILE A 69 -0.08 -18.06 14.52
C ILE A 69 -1.02 -18.67 15.56
N ALA A 70 -1.24 -19.98 15.51
CA ALA A 70 -2.09 -20.70 16.46
C ALA A 70 -1.57 -20.53 17.92
N ARG A 71 -0.26 -20.53 18.12
CA ARG A 71 0.33 -20.30 19.45
C ARG A 71 0.32 -18.85 19.88
N GLU A 72 0.76 -17.95 19.01
CA GLU A 72 0.97 -16.53 19.34
C GLU A 72 -0.36 -15.78 19.48
N GLU A 73 -1.29 -15.97 18.53
CA GLU A 73 -2.55 -15.21 18.50
C GLU A 73 -3.67 -15.92 19.26
N PHE A 74 -3.68 -17.26 19.26
CA PHE A 74 -4.78 -18.05 19.81
C PHE A 74 -4.41 -18.88 21.04
N GLY A 75 -3.13 -18.92 21.45
CA GLY A 75 -2.68 -19.70 22.61
C GLY A 75 -2.91 -21.21 22.48
N MET A 76 -3.08 -21.70 21.24
CA MET A 76 -3.37 -23.10 20.97
C MET A 76 -2.10 -23.95 21.11
N VAL A 77 -2.19 -25.03 21.87
CA VAL A 77 -1.13 -26.03 22.03
C VAL A 77 -1.33 -27.20 21.08
N ARG A 78 -0.24 -27.89 20.73
CA ARG A 78 -0.30 -29.07 19.87
C ARG A 78 -1.04 -30.17 20.63
N GLY A 79 -2.30 -30.40 20.24
CA GLY A 79 -3.32 -31.14 21.02
C GLY A 79 -2.90 -32.53 21.51
N ASP A 80 -1.93 -33.16 20.84
CA ASP A 80 -1.47 -34.52 21.11
C ASP A 80 -0.04 -34.59 21.70
N LYS A 81 0.66 -33.46 21.89
CA LYS A 81 2.08 -33.44 22.33
C LYS A 81 2.44 -32.48 23.47
N GLU A 82 1.52 -31.63 23.91
CA GLU A 82 1.81 -30.62 24.93
C GLU A 82 0.77 -30.65 26.07
N ILE A 83 1.21 -30.98 27.29
CA ILE A 83 0.38 -30.95 28.50
C ILE A 83 0.53 -29.57 29.15
N LEU A 84 -0.55 -28.79 29.19
CA LEU A 84 -0.60 -27.52 29.92
C LEU A 84 -0.79 -27.78 31.42
N TYR A 85 0.27 -27.63 32.20
CA TYR A 85 0.17 -27.57 33.66
C TYR A 85 -0.31 -26.17 34.07
N ARG A 86 -1.61 -26.05 34.38
CA ARG A 86 -2.13 -24.88 35.09
C ARG A 86 -1.89 -25.12 36.57
N PHE A 87 -0.91 -24.41 37.14
CA PHE A 87 -0.78 -24.31 38.59
C PHE A 87 -1.96 -23.46 39.10
N GLY A 88 -3.05 -24.11 39.49
CA GLY A 88 -4.10 -23.47 40.27
C GLY A 88 -3.56 -23.18 41.67
N GLU A 89 -3.98 -22.07 42.24
CA GLU A 89 -3.74 -21.77 43.65
C GLU A 89 -4.29 -22.94 44.47
N ASP A 90 -3.42 -23.53 45.29
CA ASP A 90 -3.66 -24.76 46.02
C ASP A 90 -4.96 -24.64 46.85
N PRO A 91 -5.98 -25.50 46.69
CA PRO A 91 -7.16 -25.49 47.56
C PRO A 91 -6.82 -25.80 49.03
N GLY A 92 -5.57 -26.17 49.33
CA GLY A 92 -5.01 -26.32 50.68
C GLY A 92 -4.28 -25.10 51.24
N SER A 93 -4.09 -24.00 50.47
CA SER A 93 -3.52 -22.75 50.98
C SER A 93 -4.55 -22.02 51.85
N THR A 94 -4.72 -22.57 53.05
CA THR A 94 -5.35 -21.90 54.18
C THR A 94 -4.60 -20.59 54.37
N GLY A 95 -5.18 -19.51 53.85
CA GLY A 95 -4.83 -18.14 54.21
C GLY A 95 -5.12 -17.94 55.70
N GLY A 96 -4.22 -18.43 56.54
CA GLY A 96 -4.11 -18.05 57.94
C GLY A 96 -3.71 -16.59 58.02
N LYS A 97 -4.69 -15.70 57.84
CA LYS A 97 -4.59 -14.33 58.36
C LYS A 97 -4.95 -14.36 59.85
N SER A 98 -3.93 -14.67 60.65
CA SER A 98 -3.89 -14.27 62.04
C SER A 98 -3.25 -12.89 62.12
N ARG A 99 -3.98 -11.98 62.81
CA ARG A 99 -3.72 -10.58 63.16
C ARG A 99 -4.40 -9.52 62.31
#